data_AF-A0A3S0DDZ2-F1
#
_entry.id   AF-A0A3S0DDZ2-F1
#
_cell.length_a   1.000
_cell.length_b   1.000
_cell.length_c   1.000
_cell.angle_alpha   90.00
_cell.angle_beta   90.00
_cell.angle_gamma   90.00
#
_symmetry.space_group_name_H-M   'P 1'
#
loop_
_entity.id
_entity.type
_entity.pdbx_description
1 polymer ?
#
loop_
_entity_poly.entity_id
_entity_poly.type
_entity_poly.pdbx_seq_one_letter_code
_entity_poly.pdbx_strand_id
1 'polypeptide(L)'
;MFLADCVCGQRGRQTRTARYNQNDLLRRLAPMPRPDSPCVAICSTALGDEWCRGCGRSFIEVANWVCMSDAEKEVVWLRLEQFWRQRGEACPWLVRGDARQQKV
;
A
#
# COMPACT_ATOMS: atom_id res chain seq x y z
N MET A 1 48.71 -40.55 13.19
CA MET A 1 49.57 -39.40 13.48
C MET A 1 49.72 -38.63 12.17
N PHE A 2 49.05 -37.47 12.08
CA PHE A 2 49.06 -36.43 11.04
C PHE A 2 48.95 -36.82 9.55
N LEU A 3 47.72 -36.93 9.06
CA LEU A 3 47.34 -36.51 7.72
C LEU A 3 46.34 -35.37 7.89
N ALA A 4 46.73 -34.14 7.52
CA ALA A 4 45.84 -32.99 7.45
C ALA A 4 45.53 -32.76 5.97
N ASP A 5 44.37 -33.26 5.57
CA ASP A 5 43.85 -33.20 4.21
C ASP A 5 43.58 -31.78 3.72
N CYS A 6 43.96 -31.60 2.45
CA CYS A 6 43.48 -30.69 1.43
C CYS A 6 42.31 -29.75 1.82
N VAL A 7 42.61 -28.45 1.86
CA VAL A 7 41.63 -27.35 1.87
C VAL A 7 40.77 -27.41 0.59
N CYS A 8 39.60 -28.03 0.68
CA CYS A 8 38.56 -27.92 -0.34
C CYS A 8 37.23 -27.56 0.33
N GLY A 9 36.72 -26.37 0.02
CA GLY A 9 35.30 -26.08 0.20
C GLY A 9 34.91 -25.28 1.43
N GLN A 10 35.52 -24.11 1.64
CA GLN A 10 34.80 -23.01 2.29
C GLN A 10 33.64 -22.59 1.38
N ARG A 11 32.51 -23.32 1.44
CA ARG A 11 31.22 -22.82 0.99
C ARG A 11 30.82 -21.72 1.96
N GLY A 12 31.42 -20.55 1.76
CA GLY A 12 30.96 -19.30 2.33
C GLY A 12 29.50 -19.16 1.97
N ARG A 13 28.64 -19.46 2.94
CA ARG A 13 27.26 -19.00 2.97
C ARG A 13 27.38 -17.48 3.03
N GLN A 14 27.52 -16.87 1.85
CA GLN A 14 27.48 -15.44 1.67
C GLN A 14 26.08 -15.03 2.14
N THR A 15 25.95 -14.75 3.44
CA THR A 15 24.86 -13.93 3.92
C THR A 15 25.08 -12.61 3.22
N ARG A 16 24.35 -12.44 2.12
CA ARG A 16 24.19 -11.20 1.38
C ARG A 16 23.56 -10.22 2.36
N THR A 17 24.37 -9.67 3.29
CA THR A 17 24.02 -8.49 4.07
C THR A 17 23.94 -7.39 3.04
N ALA A 18 22.77 -7.27 2.42
CA ALA A 18 22.44 -6.15 1.57
C ALA A 18 22.78 -4.91 2.40
N ARG A 19 23.87 -4.21 2.02
CA ARG A 19 24.19 -2.90 2.55
C ARG A 19 23.06 -2.00 2.07
N TYR A 20 21.97 -1.96 2.83
CA TYR A 20 20.90 -1.01 2.57
C TYR A 20 21.52 0.36 2.75
N ASN A 21 21.50 1.15 1.67
CA ASN A 21 21.86 2.55 1.77
C ASN A 21 20.88 3.19 2.78
N GLN A 22 21.36 4.10 3.61
CA GLN A 22 20.52 4.85 4.53
C GLN A 22 19.33 5.53 3.79
N ASN A 23 19.51 5.92 2.53
CA ASN A 23 18.44 6.41 1.64
C ASN A 23 17.37 5.33 1.33
N ASP A 24 17.74 4.06 1.22
CA ASP A 24 16.79 2.96 1.00
C ASP A 24 15.98 2.63 2.26
N LEU A 25 16.57 2.78 3.44
CA LEU A 25 15.86 2.63 4.72
C LEU A 25 14.86 3.79 4.92
N LEU A 26 15.26 5.03 4.61
CA LEU A 26 14.37 6.19 4.68
C LEU A 26 13.16 6.05 3.75
N ARG A 27 13.34 5.51 2.53
CA ARG A 27 12.22 5.23 1.61
C ARG A 27 11.24 4.18 2.12
N ARG A 28 11.70 3.22 2.93
CA ARG A 28 10.86 2.16 3.51
C ARG A 28 10.09 2.60 4.74
N LEU A 29 10.63 3.56 5.47
CA LEU A 29 10.05 4.09 6.71
C LEU A 29 9.19 5.34 6.47
N ALA A 30 9.27 5.94 5.28
CA ALA A 30 8.42 7.05 4.90
C ALA A 30 6.95 6.59 4.95
N PRO A 31 6.08 7.28 5.73
CA PRO A 31 4.66 7.02 5.66
C PRO A 31 4.20 7.29 4.24
N MET A 32 3.62 6.27 3.60
CA MET A 32 3.10 6.40 2.24
C MET A 32 2.08 7.53 2.24
N PRO A 33 2.29 8.61 1.45
CA PRO A 33 1.34 9.71 1.38
C PRO A 33 -0.02 9.17 0.93
N ARG A 34 -1.10 9.80 1.40
CA ARG A 34 -2.45 9.46 0.96
C ARG A 34 -2.50 9.57 -0.58
N PRO A 35 -2.95 8.52 -1.29
CA PRO A 35 -3.04 8.59 -2.74
C PRO A 35 -4.11 9.61 -3.15
N ASP A 36 -4.05 10.11 -4.39
CA ASP A 36 -5.00 11.12 -4.91
C ASP A 36 -6.47 10.67 -4.87
N SER A 37 -6.71 9.35 -4.83
CA SER A 37 -8.03 8.79 -4.61
C SER A 37 -7.98 7.51 -3.76
N PRO A 38 -8.99 7.28 -2.90
CA PRO A 38 -9.14 6.04 -2.12
C PRO A 38 -9.62 4.85 -2.98
N CYS A 39 -9.63 4.97 -4.32
CA CYS A 39 -10.17 3.95 -5.20
C CYS A 39 -9.24 2.75 -5.29
N VAL A 40 -9.81 1.56 -5.10
CA VAL A 40 -9.11 0.28 -5.19
C VAL A 40 -9.47 -0.47 -6.48
N ALA A 41 -9.87 0.22 -7.55
CA ALA A 41 -10.25 -0.37 -8.85
C ALA A 41 -11.18 -1.60 -8.76
N ILE A 42 -11.90 -1.73 -7.65
CA ILE A 42 -12.91 -2.75 -7.36
C ILE A 42 -14.12 -1.95 -6.95
N CYS A 43 -15.15 -2.00 -7.77
CA CYS A 43 -16.38 -1.25 -7.58
C CYS A 43 -17.54 -2.23 -7.52
N SER A 44 -18.23 -2.25 -6.38
CA SER A 44 -19.46 -3.04 -6.23
C SER A 44 -20.71 -2.19 -6.46
N THR A 45 -20.59 -0.86 -6.48
CA THR A 45 -21.72 0.04 -6.78
C THR A 45 -22.10 0.02 -8.26
N ALA A 46 -21.16 -0.28 -9.15
CA ALA A 46 -21.44 -0.57 -10.56
C ALA A 46 -22.34 -1.81 -10.74
N LEU A 47 -22.43 -2.67 -9.72
CA LEU A 47 -23.27 -3.88 -9.70
C LEU A 47 -24.59 -3.67 -8.94
N GLY A 48 -24.85 -2.46 -8.44
CA GLY A 48 -26.09 -2.10 -7.73
C GLY A 48 -25.97 -1.92 -6.22
N ASP A 49 -24.79 -2.07 -5.62
CA ASP A 49 -24.59 -1.74 -4.20
C ASP A 49 -24.63 -0.22 -3.98
N GLU A 50 -25.21 0.26 -2.86
CA GLU A 50 -25.16 1.69 -2.52
C GLU A 50 -23.76 2.13 -2.05
N TRP A 51 -23.06 1.22 -1.38
CA TRP A 51 -21.74 1.41 -0.80
C TRP A 51 -20.74 0.44 -1.42
N CYS A 52 -19.62 0.97 -1.91
CA CYS A 52 -18.59 0.16 -2.52
C CYS A 52 -17.90 -0.71 -1.47
N ARG A 53 -18.01 -2.04 -1.58
CA ARG A 53 -17.32 -2.98 -0.68
C ARG A 53 -15.78 -2.92 -0.74
N GLY A 54 -15.24 -2.43 -1.86
CA GLY A 54 -13.80 -2.22 -2.03
C GLY A 54 -13.25 -0.99 -1.29
N CYS A 55 -13.67 0.22 -1.70
CA CYS A 55 -13.16 1.46 -1.11
C CYS A 55 -13.99 2.02 0.06
N GLY A 56 -15.25 1.61 0.22
CA GLY A 56 -16.19 2.13 1.23
C GLY A 56 -16.91 3.42 0.86
N ARG A 57 -16.78 3.91 -0.39
CA ARG A 57 -17.47 5.13 -0.88
C ARG A 57 -18.86 4.83 -1.43
N SER A 58 -19.72 5.85 -1.39
CA SER A 58 -20.99 5.81 -2.10
C SER A 58 -20.80 6.02 -3.61
N PHE A 59 -21.80 5.65 -4.41
CA PHE A 59 -21.76 5.90 -5.86
C PHE A 59 -21.56 7.39 -6.20
N ILE A 60 -22.24 8.29 -5.49
CA ILE A 60 -22.15 9.75 -5.73
C ILE A 60 -20.73 10.27 -5.44
N GLU A 61 -20.11 9.83 -4.35
CA GLU A 61 -18.72 10.18 -4.03
C GLU A 61 -17.75 9.67 -5.09
N VAL A 62 -18.06 8.52 -5.71
CA VAL A 62 -17.24 7.97 -6.78
C VAL A 62 -17.39 8.77 -8.07
N ALA A 63 -18.61 9.06 -8.48
CA ALA A 63 -18.90 9.81 -9.69
C ALA A 63 -18.44 11.28 -9.61
N ASN A 64 -18.58 11.91 -8.43
CA ASN A 64 -18.31 13.33 -8.27
C ASN A 64 -16.90 13.66 -7.77
N TRP A 65 -16.04 12.66 -7.54
CA TRP A 65 -14.71 12.85 -6.92
C TRP A 65 -13.85 13.93 -7.60
N VAL A 66 -13.86 13.96 -8.94
CA VAL A 66 -13.07 14.92 -9.74
C VAL A 66 -13.58 16.36 -9.57
N CYS A 67 -14.87 16.52 -9.30
CA CYS A 67 -15.52 17.81 -9.15
C CYS A 67 -15.56 18.30 -7.70
N MET A 68 -15.20 17.46 -6.73
CA MET A 68 -15.17 17.82 -5.31
C MET A 68 -13.98 18.75 -5.00
N SER A 69 -14.22 19.73 -4.14
CA SER A 69 -13.17 20.55 -3.52
C SER A 69 -12.32 19.73 -2.56
N ASP A 70 -11.12 20.21 -2.23
CA ASP A 70 -10.21 19.51 -1.32
C ASP A 70 -10.80 19.37 0.10
N ALA A 71 -11.62 20.34 0.52
CA ALA A 71 -12.35 20.26 1.78
C ALA A 71 -13.38 19.11 1.78
N GLU A 72 -14.15 18.95 0.70
CA GLU A 72 -15.09 17.85 0.55
C GLU A 72 -14.39 16.49 0.47
N LYS A 73 -13.26 16.43 -0.25
CA LYS A 73 -12.43 15.23 -0.30
C LYS A 73 -11.91 14.85 1.08
N GLU A 74 -11.51 15.83 1.91
CA GLU A 74 -11.02 15.57 3.26
C GLU A 74 -12.12 15.01 4.17
N VAL A 75 -13.36 15.48 4.04
CA VAL A 75 -14.51 14.90 4.77
C VAL A 75 -14.69 13.43 4.40
N VAL A 76 -14.60 13.09 3.12
CA VAL A 76 -14.69 11.70 2.65
C VAL A 76 -13.52 10.88 3.20
N TRP A 77 -12.30 11.42 3.20
CA TRP A 77 -11.11 10.75 3.77
C TRP A 77 -11.30 10.42 5.24
N LEU A 78 -11.63 11.41 6.07
CA LEU A 78 -11.82 11.23 7.51
C LEU A 78 -12.89 10.17 7.80
N ARG A 79 -14.00 10.18 7.04
CA ARG A 79 -15.06 9.19 7.18
C ARG A 79 -14.56 7.78 6.82
N LEU A 80 -13.86 7.62 5.69
CA LEU A 80 -13.36 6.31 5.26
C LEU A 80 -12.34 5.76 6.27
N GLU A 81 -11.41 6.58 6.74
CA GLU A 81 -10.44 6.17 7.76
C GLU A 81 -11.13 5.69 9.04
N GLN A 82 -12.17 6.40 9.48
CA GLN A 82 -12.99 5.98 10.62
C GLN A 82 -13.72 4.66 10.34
N PHE A 83 -14.33 4.51 9.16
CA PHE A 83 -15.04 3.30 8.76
C PHE A 83 -14.13 2.07 8.80
N TRP A 84 -12.93 2.15 8.21
CA TRP A 84 -11.98 1.03 8.20
C TRP A 84 -11.39 0.77 9.58
N ARG A 85 -11.12 1.82 10.38
CA ARG A 85 -10.68 1.68 11.77
C ARG A 85 -11.70 0.92 12.62
N GLN A 86 -13.00 1.22 12.46
CA GLN A 86 -14.07 0.55 13.21
C GLN A 86 -14.21 -0.93 12.86
N ARG A 87 -13.88 -1.33 11.64
CA ARG A 87 -13.88 -2.73 11.20
C ARG A 87 -12.67 -3.53 11.70
N GLY A 88 -11.64 -2.86 12.20
CA GLY A 88 -10.37 -3.50 12.55
C GLY A 88 -9.59 -4.01 11.33
N GLU A 89 -9.94 -3.54 10.13
CA GLU A 89 -9.27 -3.88 8.88
C GLU A 89 -8.31 -2.76 8.47
N ALA A 90 -7.18 -3.12 7.85
CA ALA A 90 -6.26 -2.13 7.31
C ALA A 90 -6.93 -1.35 6.18
N CYS A 91 -6.62 -0.05 6.07
CA CYS A 91 -7.13 0.78 4.99
C CYS A 91 -6.71 0.20 3.63
N PRO A 92 -7.64 -0.19 2.74
CA PRO A 92 -7.32 -0.92 1.52
C PRO A 92 -6.38 -0.20 0.54
N TRP A 93 -6.38 1.13 0.55
CA TRP A 93 -5.48 1.94 -0.26
C TRP A 93 -4.02 1.95 0.24
N LEU A 94 -3.77 1.60 1.51
CA LEU A 94 -2.40 1.46 2.03
C LEU A 94 -1.75 0.15 1.57
N VAL A 95 -2.56 -0.91 1.39
CA VAL A 95 -2.08 -2.24 0.96
C VAL A 95 -1.66 -2.25 -0.52
N ARG A 96 -2.22 -1.33 -1.32
CA ARG A 96 -1.93 -1.24 -2.76
C ARG A 96 -0.68 -0.39 -3.09
N GLY A 97 0.06 0.06 -2.08
CA GLY A 97 1.22 0.94 -2.18
C GLY A 97 2.45 0.39 -2.93
N ASP A 98 2.35 -0.73 -3.65
CA ASP A 98 3.43 -1.29 -4.48
C ASP A 98 3.53 -0.56 -5.83
N ALA A 99 3.89 0.73 -5.78
CA ALA A 99 4.68 1.52 -6.74
C ALA A 99 4.75 1.15 -8.24
N ARG A 100 3.67 0.66 -8.89
CA ARG A 100 3.69 0.33 -10.34
C ARG A 100 2.53 0.90 -11.17
N GLN A 101 1.58 1.60 -10.56
CA GLN A 101 0.30 1.93 -11.23
C GLN A 101 0.06 3.43 -11.45
N GLN A 102 1.14 4.21 -11.65
CA GLN A 102 1.00 5.61 -12.06
C GLN A 102 1.73 5.85 -13.38
N LYS A 103 1.17 5.28 -14.45
CA LYS A 103 1.27 5.82 -15.81
C LYS A 103 -0.09 5.63 -16.46
N VAL A 104 -0.87 6.71 -16.49
CA VAL A 104 -1.90 6.94 -17.49
C VAL A 104 -1.20 7.48 -18.73
#